data_AF-A0A662RBJ5-F1
#
_entry.id   AF-A0A662RBJ5-F1
#
_cell.length_a   1.000
_cell.length_b   1.000
_cell.length_c   1.000
_cell.angle_alpha   90.00
_cell.angle_beta   90.00
_cell.angle_gamma   90.00
#
_symmetry.space_group_name_H-M   'P 1'
#
loop_
_entity.id
_entity.type
_entity.pdbx_description
1 polymer ?
#
loop_
_entity_poly.entity_id
_entity_poly.type
_entity_poly.pdbx_seq_one_letter_code
_entity_poly.pdbx_strand_id
1 'polypeptide(L)'
;PDDMRDLVFLGLVGMIDPPRDEVIDAIKTCKRAGIRVIMITGDHEKTALAIAEKVGIETQGVLTGSKLDEIEDSELEASLEDVSVFARTSPEHKFKIVQHLQKRGEIVAVTGDGINDAPALKTADIGIAMGISGTEVSREAADMILADDNFASIVAAVEEGRDVYGKISKIILWTLPTNGGEGLSIMAALLLGLTLPLLPLHILWINTVTAIGLGTTIIAEPKEKGLLHRPPRPASEPLLQPLIKKLLILVSIMMVTGAFTLFTLNLEREGIEVSRTIAINTIVLFEIFYLFNSKSIDEHVFKKLLKNKFMLLGVAIVISLQMLITYDPGANTVFHTAPLTPAQWAVIILVASSVFFTVEFTKYIRKRYH
;
A
#
# COMPACT_ATOMS: atom_id res chain seq x y z
N PRO A 1 -22.76 -44.67 -32.16
CA PRO A 1 -22.33 -46.08 -31.98
C PRO A 1 -23.58 -46.97 -31.86
N ASP A 2 -23.75 -47.95 -32.75
CA ASP A 2 -24.90 -48.89 -32.71
C ASP A 2 -24.94 -49.72 -31.41
N ASP A 3 -23.79 -49.82 -30.75
CA ASP A 3 -23.48 -50.34 -29.41
C ASP A 3 -24.06 -49.52 -28.24
N MET A 4 -24.72 -48.38 -28.50
CA MET A 4 -25.46 -47.59 -27.49
C MET A 4 -27.00 -47.62 -27.67
N ARG A 5 -27.54 -48.57 -28.43
CA ARG A 5 -28.99 -48.79 -28.59
C ARG A 5 -29.46 -49.99 -27.76
N ASP A 6 -30.73 -50.00 -27.34
CA ASP A 6 -31.39 -51.07 -26.55
C ASP A 6 -30.82 -51.32 -25.13
N LEU A 7 -30.34 -50.28 -24.47
CA LEU A 7 -29.88 -50.35 -23.07
C LEU A 7 -31.05 -50.47 -22.07
N VAL A 8 -30.86 -51.26 -21.01
CA VAL A 8 -31.80 -51.36 -19.88
C VAL A 8 -31.36 -50.38 -18.79
N PHE A 9 -32.23 -49.41 -18.47
CA PHE A 9 -31.98 -48.47 -17.37
C PHE A 9 -32.04 -49.21 -16.02
N LEU A 10 -30.93 -49.22 -15.27
CA LEU A 10 -30.86 -49.84 -13.94
C LEU A 10 -31.17 -48.85 -12.80
N GLY A 11 -30.73 -47.59 -12.94
CA GLY A 11 -30.85 -46.57 -11.89
C GLY A 11 -29.95 -45.36 -12.15
N LEU A 12 -30.01 -44.38 -11.24
CA LEU A 12 -29.21 -43.15 -11.29
C LEU A 12 -28.50 -42.94 -9.95
N VAL A 13 -27.24 -42.51 -10.01
CA VAL A 13 -26.45 -42.11 -8.84
C VAL A 13 -26.12 -40.63 -8.97
N GLY A 14 -26.44 -39.85 -7.94
CA GLY A 14 -26.09 -38.44 -7.83
C GLY A 14 -24.87 -38.26 -6.94
N MET A 15 -23.87 -37.54 -7.42
CA MET A 15 -22.69 -37.16 -6.66
C MET A 15 -22.55 -35.63 -6.71
N ILE A 16 -21.99 -35.06 -5.65
CA ILE A 16 -21.70 -33.63 -5.58
C ILE A 16 -20.29 -33.46 -5.04
N ASP A 17 -19.55 -32.50 -5.60
CA ASP A 17 -18.35 -31.96 -4.98
C ASP A 17 -18.76 -30.76 -4.12
N PRO A 18 -18.85 -30.91 -2.78
CA PRO A 18 -19.32 -29.84 -1.93
C PRO A 18 -18.28 -28.71 -1.83
N PRO A 19 -18.69 -27.43 -1.91
CA PRO A 19 -17.79 -26.33 -1.62
C PRO A 19 -17.32 -26.42 -0.16
N ARG A 20 -16.07 -26.03 0.08
CA ARG A 20 -15.51 -25.94 1.44
C ARG A 20 -16.23 -24.84 2.23
N ASP A 21 -16.49 -25.08 3.52
CA ASP A 21 -17.20 -24.11 4.37
C ASP A 21 -16.51 -22.74 4.39
N GLU A 22 -15.18 -22.73 4.38
CA GLU A 22 -14.34 -21.53 4.38
C GLU A 22 -14.54 -20.65 3.13
N VAL A 23 -14.90 -21.24 1.99
CA VAL A 23 -15.17 -20.51 0.74
C VAL A 23 -16.39 -19.62 0.89
N ILE A 24 -17.42 -20.08 1.61
CA ILE A 24 -18.65 -19.32 1.83
C ILE A 24 -18.34 -18.03 2.61
N ASP A 25 -17.54 -18.13 3.68
CA ASP A 25 -17.18 -16.99 4.50
C ASP A 25 -16.16 -16.06 3.82
N ALA A 26 -15.27 -16.63 3.00
CA ALA A 26 -14.37 -15.87 2.15
C ALA A 26 -15.12 -15.04 1.11
N ILE A 27 -16.11 -15.60 0.41
CA ILE A 27 -16.95 -14.88 -0.58
C ILE A 27 -17.75 -13.75 0.09
N LYS A 28 -18.35 -14.02 1.26
CA LYS A 28 -19.00 -12.95 2.06
C LYS A 28 -18.03 -11.82 2.40
N THR A 29 -16.79 -12.16 2.73
CA THR A 29 -15.75 -11.18 3.06
C THR A 29 -15.32 -10.38 1.83
N CYS A 30 -15.15 -11.02 0.68
CA CYS A 30 -14.92 -10.35 -0.60
C CYS A 30 -16.03 -9.35 -0.90
N LYS A 31 -17.29 -9.78 -0.80
CA LYS A 31 -18.46 -8.92 -1.02
C LYS A 31 -18.46 -7.70 -0.10
N ARG A 32 -18.22 -7.91 1.20
CA ARG A 32 -18.11 -6.83 2.19
C ARG A 32 -16.96 -5.86 1.89
N ALA A 33 -15.86 -6.37 1.33
CA ALA A 33 -14.70 -5.59 0.92
C ALA A 33 -14.86 -4.93 -0.47
N GLY A 34 -16.03 -5.04 -1.09
CA GLY A 34 -16.33 -4.51 -2.43
C GLY A 34 -15.62 -5.27 -3.56
N ILE A 35 -15.23 -6.52 -3.34
CA ILE A 35 -14.57 -7.39 -4.32
C ILE A 35 -15.62 -8.32 -4.90
N ARG A 36 -15.80 -8.24 -6.22
CA ARG A 36 -16.68 -9.12 -6.95
C ARG A 36 -16.00 -10.47 -7.20
N VAL A 37 -16.74 -11.56 -7.00
CA VAL A 37 -16.28 -12.92 -7.30
C VAL A 37 -17.05 -13.42 -8.51
N ILE A 38 -16.33 -13.87 -9.53
CA ILE A 38 -16.89 -14.42 -10.78
C ILE A 38 -16.49 -15.89 -10.86
N MET A 39 -17.48 -16.77 -11.03
CA MET A 39 -17.27 -18.21 -11.23
C MET A 39 -17.18 -18.51 -12.73
N ILE A 40 -16.11 -19.19 -13.13
CA ILE A 40 -15.90 -19.64 -14.51
C ILE A 40 -15.60 -21.14 -14.48
N THR A 41 -16.52 -21.97 -14.99
CA THR A 41 -16.44 -23.44 -14.89
C THR A 41 -16.76 -24.15 -16.20
N GLY A 42 -16.21 -25.36 -16.36
CA GLY A 42 -16.56 -26.30 -17.43
C GLY A 42 -17.86 -27.08 -17.17
N ASP A 43 -18.48 -26.90 -16.00
CA ASP A 43 -19.72 -27.58 -15.63
C ASP A 43 -20.95 -27.08 -16.40
N HIS A 44 -22.03 -27.83 -16.29
CA HIS A 44 -23.34 -27.45 -16.83
C HIS A 44 -23.91 -26.22 -16.10
N GLU A 45 -24.60 -25.33 -16.83
CA GLU A 45 -25.17 -24.07 -16.31
C GLU A 45 -25.97 -24.23 -15.00
N LYS A 46 -26.84 -25.24 -14.94
CA LYS A 46 -27.66 -25.53 -13.74
C LYS A 46 -26.82 -25.92 -12.52
N THR A 47 -25.75 -26.68 -12.73
CA THR A 47 -24.84 -27.07 -11.65
C THR A 47 -24.04 -25.86 -11.18
N ALA A 48 -23.49 -25.08 -12.12
CA ALA A 48 -22.74 -23.87 -11.82
C ALA A 48 -23.59 -22.87 -11.03
N LEU A 49 -24.85 -22.63 -11.45
CA LEU A 49 -25.78 -21.75 -10.75
C LEU A 49 -26.09 -22.25 -9.33
N ALA A 50 -26.37 -23.56 -9.18
CA ALA A 50 -26.65 -24.14 -7.86
C ALA A 50 -25.46 -24.03 -6.89
N ILE A 51 -24.22 -24.22 -7.38
CA ILE A 51 -23.02 -24.03 -6.57
C ILE A 51 -22.82 -22.55 -6.25
N ALA A 52 -22.98 -21.66 -7.22
CA ALA A 52 -22.87 -20.21 -7.05
C ALA A 52 -23.83 -19.69 -5.97
N GLU A 53 -25.11 -20.08 -6.02
CA GLU A 53 -26.11 -19.75 -4.99
C GLU A 53 -25.71 -20.29 -3.62
N LYS A 54 -25.23 -21.53 -3.55
CA LYS A 54 -24.81 -22.17 -2.31
C LYS A 54 -23.62 -21.45 -1.64
N VAL A 55 -22.68 -20.95 -2.44
CA VAL A 55 -21.50 -20.24 -1.91
C VAL A 55 -21.71 -18.72 -1.76
N GLY A 56 -22.82 -18.19 -2.28
CA GLY A 56 -23.21 -16.78 -2.14
C GLY A 56 -22.67 -15.86 -3.24
N ILE A 57 -22.42 -16.36 -4.45
CA ILE A 57 -22.10 -15.55 -5.63
C ILE A 57 -23.40 -15.02 -6.23
N GLU A 58 -23.55 -13.70 -6.27
CA GLU A 58 -24.70 -13.03 -6.86
C GLU A 58 -24.50 -12.87 -8.37
N THR A 59 -25.51 -13.27 -9.14
CA THR A 59 -25.49 -13.24 -10.61
C THR A 59 -26.90 -13.06 -11.16
N GLN A 60 -27.07 -12.27 -12.21
CA GLN A 60 -28.33 -12.17 -12.97
C GLN A 60 -28.29 -13.13 -14.17
N GLY A 61 -28.32 -14.43 -13.88
CA GLY A 61 -28.28 -15.50 -14.89
C GLY A 61 -26.90 -16.12 -15.08
N VAL A 62 -26.76 -16.91 -16.14
CA VAL A 62 -25.56 -17.66 -16.51
C VAL A 62 -25.30 -17.48 -18.00
N LEU A 63 -24.05 -17.18 -18.36
CA LEU A 63 -23.59 -17.22 -19.75
C LEU A 63 -22.84 -18.52 -20.00
N THR A 64 -23.25 -19.24 -21.03
CA THR A 64 -22.57 -20.46 -21.47
C THR A 64 -21.51 -20.15 -22.50
N GLY A 65 -20.47 -20.99 -22.62
CA GLY A 65 -19.46 -20.86 -23.67
C GLY A 65 -20.06 -20.70 -25.07
N SER A 66 -21.09 -21.47 -25.40
CA SER A 66 -21.79 -21.36 -26.69
C SER A 66 -22.42 -19.98 -26.93
N LYS A 67 -22.96 -19.34 -25.88
CA LYS A 67 -23.51 -17.98 -25.98
C LYS A 67 -22.39 -16.95 -26.08
N LEU A 68 -21.27 -17.17 -25.39
CA LEU A 68 -20.08 -16.31 -25.48
C LEU A 68 -19.48 -16.29 -26.89
N ASP A 69 -19.62 -17.37 -27.65
CA ASP A 69 -19.19 -17.46 -29.06
C ASP A 69 -20.11 -16.68 -30.02
N GLU A 70 -21.38 -16.48 -29.64
CA GLU A 70 -22.40 -15.82 -30.46
C GLU A 70 -22.50 -14.31 -30.20
N ILE A 71 -22.21 -13.86 -28.98
CA ILE A 71 -22.34 -12.45 -28.61
C ILE A 71 -21.14 -11.62 -29.07
N GLU A 72 -21.44 -10.39 -29.50
CA GLU A 72 -20.43 -9.39 -29.83
C GLU A 72 -19.73 -8.87 -28.57
N ASP A 73 -18.53 -8.33 -28.75
CA ASP A 73 -17.69 -7.82 -27.66
C ASP A 73 -18.40 -6.73 -26.81
N SER A 74 -19.21 -5.88 -27.43
CA SER A 74 -19.99 -4.84 -26.72
C SER A 74 -21.12 -5.41 -25.87
N GLU A 75 -21.74 -6.51 -26.31
CA GLU A 75 -22.79 -7.20 -25.56
C GLU A 75 -22.21 -8.00 -24.39
N LEU A 76 -21.02 -8.58 -24.58
CA LEU A 76 -20.25 -9.18 -23.50
C LEU A 76 -19.89 -8.13 -22.43
N GLU A 77 -19.45 -6.94 -22.83
CA GLU A 77 -19.12 -5.86 -21.90
C GLU A 77 -20.31 -5.42 -21.05
N ALA A 78 -21.51 -5.31 -21.65
CA ALA A 78 -22.74 -5.02 -20.91
C ALA A 78 -23.14 -6.19 -19.98
N SER A 79 -23.02 -7.43 -20.46
CA SER A 79 -23.36 -8.62 -19.68
C SER A 79 -22.44 -8.79 -18.46
N LEU A 80 -21.18 -8.36 -18.58
CA LEU A 80 -20.23 -8.39 -17.47
C LEU A 80 -20.64 -7.50 -16.30
N GLU A 81 -21.63 -6.62 -16.38
CA GLU A 81 -22.10 -5.85 -15.21
C GLU A 81 -22.86 -6.73 -14.22
N ASP A 82 -23.71 -7.61 -14.74
CA ASP A 82 -24.70 -8.32 -13.95
C ASP A 82 -24.45 -9.84 -13.87
N VAL A 83 -23.67 -10.41 -14.81
CA VAL A 83 -23.38 -11.84 -14.86
C VAL A 83 -22.07 -12.16 -14.15
N SER A 84 -22.12 -12.98 -13.12
CA SER A 84 -20.95 -13.47 -12.37
C SER A 84 -20.74 -14.98 -12.48
N VAL A 85 -21.54 -15.69 -13.29
CA VAL A 85 -21.41 -17.14 -13.48
C VAL A 85 -21.32 -17.46 -14.97
N PHE A 86 -20.20 -18.07 -15.35
CA PHE A 86 -19.91 -18.54 -16.70
C PHE A 86 -19.71 -20.06 -16.69
N ALA A 87 -20.46 -20.77 -17.52
CA ALA A 87 -20.51 -22.24 -17.52
C ALA A 87 -20.14 -22.80 -18.90
N ARG A 88 -19.71 -24.08 -18.96
CA ARG A 88 -19.25 -24.73 -20.20
C ARG A 88 -18.20 -23.89 -20.97
N THR A 89 -17.30 -23.20 -20.25
CA THR A 89 -16.33 -22.29 -20.87
C THR A 89 -15.07 -23.01 -21.35
N SER A 90 -14.52 -22.58 -22.50
CA SER A 90 -13.22 -22.99 -22.99
C SER A 90 -12.08 -22.12 -22.41
N PRO A 91 -10.80 -22.50 -22.56
CA PRO A 91 -9.66 -21.65 -22.21
C PRO A 91 -9.73 -20.25 -22.82
N GLU A 92 -10.15 -20.15 -24.09
CA GLU A 92 -10.28 -18.91 -24.84
C GLU A 92 -11.36 -18.01 -24.24
N HIS A 93 -12.47 -18.59 -23.74
CA HIS A 93 -13.51 -17.83 -23.04
C HIS A 93 -12.99 -17.23 -21.75
N LYS A 94 -12.21 -17.97 -20.95
CA LYS A 94 -11.62 -17.46 -19.70
C LYS A 94 -10.73 -16.26 -20.00
N PHE A 95 -9.86 -16.39 -21.01
CA PHE A 95 -8.99 -15.32 -21.48
C PHE A 95 -9.80 -14.08 -21.93
N LYS A 96 -10.84 -14.29 -22.76
CA LYS A 96 -11.71 -13.20 -23.27
C LYS A 96 -12.36 -12.44 -22.10
N ILE A 97 -12.95 -13.14 -21.14
CA ILE A 97 -13.59 -12.52 -19.96
C ILE A 97 -12.61 -11.63 -19.19
N VAL A 98 -11.40 -12.12 -18.93
CA VAL A 98 -10.35 -11.37 -18.22
C VAL A 98 -10.00 -10.09 -18.96
N GLN A 99 -9.81 -10.15 -20.29
CA GLN A 99 -9.48 -8.97 -21.09
C GLN A 99 -10.59 -7.91 -21.05
N HIS A 100 -11.86 -8.29 -21.12
CA HIS A 100 -12.96 -7.32 -21.05
C HIS A 100 -13.12 -6.70 -19.67
N LEU A 101 -12.91 -7.46 -18.58
CA LEU A 101 -12.87 -6.91 -17.22
C LEU A 101 -11.72 -5.89 -17.07
N GLN A 102 -10.53 -6.19 -17.61
CA GLN A 102 -9.41 -5.27 -17.60
C GLN A 102 -9.66 -4.01 -18.45
N LYS A 103 -10.33 -4.13 -19.61
CA LYS A 103 -10.74 -2.97 -20.44
C LYS A 103 -11.68 -2.02 -19.69
N ARG A 104 -12.48 -2.53 -18.75
CA ARG A 104 -13.34 -1.73 -17.85
C ARG A 104 -12.55 -1.01 -16.74
N GLY A 105 -11.24 -1.22 -16.67
CA GLY A 105 -10.35 -0.64 -15.65
C GLY A 105 -10.40 -1.38 -14.31
N GLU A 106 -10.95 -2.60 -14.28
CA GLU A 106 -10.94 -3.46 -13.10
C GLU A 106 -9.57 -4.15 -12.96
N ILE A 107 -9.14 -4.39 -11.72
CA ILE A 107 -7.96 -5.21 -11.43
C ILE A 107 -8.43 -6.64 -11.21
N VAL A 108 -7.99 -7.56 -12.07
CA VAL A 108 -8.52 -8.92 -12.15
C VAL A 108 -7.52 -9.91 -11.57
N ALA A 109 -7.98 -10.68 -10.58
CA ALA A 109 -7.27 -11.86 -10.10
C ALA A 109 -7.94 -13.13 -10.63
N VAL A 110 -7.16 -14.06 -11.18
CA VAL A 110 -7.66 -15.33 -11.74
C VAL A 110 -7.09 -16.48 -10.96
N THR A 111 -7.93 -17.45 -10.59
CA THR A 111 -7.52 -18.70 -9.95
C THR A 111 -7.63 -19.85 -10.93
N GLY A 112 -6.64 -20.73 -10.98
CA GLY A 112 -6.65 -21.90 -11.86
C GLY A 112 -5.69 -23.00 -11.41
N ASP A 113 -5.97 -24.22 -11.81
CA ASP A 113 -5.20 -25.42 -11.46
C ASP A 113 -4.78 -26.23 -12.70
N GLY A 114 -5.45 -26.02 -13.83
CA GLY A 114 -5.18 -26.74 -15.08
C GLY A 114 -4.26 -26.00 -16.05
N ILE A 115 -3.70 -26.76 -16.99
CA ILE A 115 -2.98 -26.23 -18.17
C ILE A 115 -3.87 -25.27 -18.97
N ASN A 116 -5.17 -25.57 -19.00
CA ASN A 116 -6.21 -24.76 -19.64
C ASN A 116 -6.37 -23.37 -19.04
N ASP A 117 -5.94 -23.16 -17.79
CA ASP A 117 -6.04 -21.87 -17.12
C ASP A 117 -4.80 -20.99 -17.33
N ALA A 118 -3.70 -21.57 -17.83
CA ALA A 118 -2.43 -20.86 -17.97
C ALA A 118 -2.52 -19.56 -18.78
N PRO A 119 -3.25 -19.48 -19.92
CA PRO A 119 -3.42 -18.22 -20.64
C PRO A 119 -4.14 -17.14 -19.83
N ALA A 120 -5.19 -17.51 -19.09
CA ALA A 120 -5.96 -16.60 -18.26
C ALA A 120 -5.16 -16.15 -17.03
N LEU A 121 -4.45 -17.09 -16.37
CA LEU A 121 -3.53 -16.80 -15.26
C LEU A 121 -2.47 -15.79 -15.66
N LYS A 122 -1.87 -15.95 -16.85
CA LYS A 122 -0.79 -15.07 -17.32
C LYS A 122 -1.28 -13.68 -17.74
N THR A 123 -2.54 -13.57 -18.13
CA THR A 123 -3.15 -12.32 -18.64
C THR A 123 -3.73 -11.48 -17.52
N ALA A 124 -4.19 -12.11 -16.44
CA ALA A 124 -4.70 -11.44 -15.26
C ALA A 124 -3.67 -10.48 -14.66
N ASP A 125 -4.13 -9.47 -13.93
CA ASP A 125 -3.24 -8.61 -13.15
C ASP A 125 -2.54 -9.38 -12.04
N ILE A 126 -3.21 -10.42 -11.51
CA ILE A 126 -2.65 -11.40 -10.58
C ILE A 126 -3.15 -12.80 -10.96
N GLY A 127 -2.27 -13.64 -11.48
CA GLY A 127 -2.52 -15.07 -11.64
C GLY A 127 -2.29 -15.83 -10.33
N ILE A 128 -3.25 -16.68 -9.93
CA ILE A 128 -3.19 -17.47 -8.69
C ILE A 128 -3.33 -18.96 -9.02
N ALA A 129 -2.27 -19.73 -8.75
CA ALA A 129 -2.28 -21.19 -8.96
C ALA A 129 -2.48 -21.96 -7.66
N MET A 130 -3.10 -23.14 -7.78
CA MET A 130 -3.17 -24.12 -6.69
C MET A 130 -1.80 -24.79 -6.49
N GLY A 131 -1.37 -24.93 -5.24
CA GLY A 131 -0.07 -25.49 -4.89
C GLY A 131 -0.04 -27.01 -4.86
N ILE A 132 -1.15 -27.65 -4.48
CA ILE A 132 -1.27 -29.10 -4.34
C ILE A 132 -1.93 -29.71 -5.59
N SER A 133 -3.11 -29.21 -5.98
CA SER A 133 -3.86 -29.70 -7.13
C SER A 133 -3.39 -29.13 -8.47
N GLY A 134 -2.64 -28.02 -8.44
CA GLY A 134 -2.24 -27.30 -9.65
C GLY A 134 -1.12 -27.98 -10.43
N THR A 135 -1.28 -28.01 -11.75
CA THR A 135 -0.24 -28.46 -12.68
C THR A 135 1.03 -27.60 -12.60
N GLU A 136 2.17 -28.13 -13.06
CA GLU A 136 3.40 -27.32 -13.17
C GLU A 136 3.20 -26.12 -14.09
N VAL A 137 2.52 -26.30 -15.21
CA VAL A 137 2.22 -25.23 -16.18
C VAL A 137 1.41 -24.11 -15.55
N SER A 138 0.37 -24.41 -14.75
CA SER A 138 -0.40 -23.37 -14.06
C SER A 138 0.42 -22.64 -13.00
N ARG A 139 1.30 -23.36 -12.27
CA ARG A 139 2.18 -22.75 -11.25
C ARG A 139 3.24 -21.84 -11.85
N GLU A 140 3.80 -22.19 -13.02
CA GLU A 140 4.74 -21.33 -13.75
C GLU A 140 4.07 -20.11 -14.40
N ALA A 141 2.79 -20.22 -14.74
CA ALA A 141 2.02 -19.12 -15.34
C ALA A 141 1.54 -18.08 -14.32
N ALA A 142 1.41 -18.46 -13.05
CA ALA A 142 0.85 -17.62 -11.98
C ALA A 142 1.90 -16.73 -11.28
N ASP A 143 1.43 -15.61 -10.70
CA ASP A 143 2.23 -14.70 -9.89
C ASP A 143 2.23 -15.09 -8.40
N MET A 144 1.19 -15.81 -7.97
CA MET A 144 0.99 -16.29 -6.60
C MET A 144 0.59 -17.76 -6.60
N ILE A 145 1.12 -18.54 -5.64
CA ILE A 145 0.78 -19.95 -5.45
C ILE A 145 0.15 -20.14 -4.07
N LEU A 146 -1.03 -20.76 -4.02
CA LEU A 146 -1.71 -21.13 -2.79
C LEU A 146 -1.16 -22.45 -2.27
N ALA A 147 -0.24 -22.39 -1.31
CA ALA A 147 0.41 -23.59 -0.76
C ALA A 147 -0.58 -24.60 -0.12
N ASP A 148 -1.78 -24.16 0.25
CA ASP A 148 -2.81 -24.91 0.95
C ASP A 148 -4.08 -25.17 0.12
N ASP A 149 -4.10 -24.74 -1.16
CA ASP A 149 -5.27 -24.86 -2.03
C ASP A 149 -6.55 -24.23 -1.46
N ASN A 150 -6.41 -23.17 -0.67
CA ASN A 150 -7.52 -22.56 0.03
C ASN A 150 -7.87 -21.17 -0.49
N PHE A 151 -9.12 -20.98 -0.93
CA PHE A 151 -9.63 -19.69 -1.37
C PHE A 151 -9.58 -18.62 -0.27
N ALA A 152 -9.70 -19.00 1.01
CA ALA A 152 -9.57 -18.06 2.13
C ALA A 152 -8.19 -17.37 2.18
N SER A 153 -7.14 -18.04 1.69
CA SER A 153 -5.78 -17.50 1.62
C SER A 153 -5.68 -16.33 0.63
N ILE A 154 -6.53 -16.28 -0.40
CA ILE A 154 -6.63 -15.13 -1.32
C ILE A 154 -7.16 -13.90 -0.56
N VAL A 155 -8.18 -14.08 0.29
CA VAL A 155 -8.75 -12.98 1.09
C VAL A 155 -7.72 -12.43 2.07
N ALA A 156 -6.95 -13.32 2.71
CA ALA A 156 -5.85 -12.93 3.58
C ALA A 156 -4.76 -12.16 2.81
N ALA A 157 -4.40 -12.61 1.60
CA ALA A 157 -3.44 -11.91 0.75
C ALA A 157 -3.93 -10.52 0.33
N VAL A 158 -5.23 -10.36 0.04
CA VAL A 158 -5.82 -9.05 -0.25
C VAL A 158 -5.76 -8.13 0.97
N GLU A 159 -6.03 -8.64 2.18
CA GLU A 159 -5.88 -7.85 3.40
C GLU A 159 -4.44 -7.38 3.59
N GLU A 160 -3.47 -8.28 3.38
CA GLU A 160 -2.04 -7.96 3.47
C GLU A 160 -1.63 -6.92 2.42
N GLY A 161 -2.06 -7.08 1.17
CA GLY A 161 -1.79 -6.12 0.10
C GLY A 161 -2.35 -4.72 0.41
N ARG A 162 -3.56 -4.65 0.98
CA ARG A 162 -4.17 -3.38 1.42
C ARG A 162 -3.39 -2.74 2.59
N ASP A 163 -2.82 -3.54 3.49
CA ASP A 163 -1.97 -3.05 4.58
C ASP A 163 -0.62 -2.52 4.07
N VAL A 164 0.06 -3.30 3.23
CA VAL A 164 1.34 -2.93 2.61
C VAL A 164 1.19 -1.62 1.82
N TYR A 165 0.12 -1.48 1.04
CA TYR A 165 -0.15 -0.23 0.32
C TYR A 165 -0.31 0.96 1.27
N GLY A 166 -1.06 0.79 2.36
CA GLY A 166 -1.22 1.83 3.38
C GLY A 166 0.13 2.26 4.01
N LYS A 167 1.03 1.30 4.25
CA LYS A 167 2.38 1.57 4.75
C LYS A 167 3.23 2.31 3.72
N ILE A 168 3.17 1.93 2.44
CA ILE A 168 3.86 2.64 1.35
C ILE A 168 3.39 4.10 1.29
N SER A 169 2.08 4.36 1.35
CA SER A 169 1.54 5.72 1.36
C SER A 169 2.04 6.54 2.55
N LYS A 170 2.18 5.94 3.74
CA LYS A 170 2.74 6.60 4.93
C LYS A 170 4.23 6.91 4.80
N ILE A 171 5.00 5.99 4.23
CA ILE A 171 6.42 6.22 3.92
C ILE A 171 6.55 7.40 2.97
N ILE A 172 5.76 7.44 1.90
CA ILE A 172 5.79 8.55 0.93
C ILE A 172 5.36 9.87 1.57
N LEU A 173 4.32 9.84 2.40
CA LEU A 173 3.85 11.00 3.15
C LEU A 173 4.93 11.56 4.08
N TRP A 174 5.80 10.70 4.62
CA TRP A 174 6.91 11.10 5.47
C TRP A 174 8.15 11.53 4.67
N THR A 175 8.59 10.74 3.69
CA THR A 175 9.84 10.93 2.95
C THR A 175 9.81 12.12 1.99
N LEU A 176 8.71 12.36 1.29
CA LEU A 176 8.70 13.44 0.29
C LEU A 176 8.80 14.84 0.92
N PRO A 177 8.07 15.19 1.99
CA PRO A 177 8.19 16.51 2.61
C PRO A 177 9.52 16.74 3.32
N THR A 178 10.15 15.68 3.85
CA THR A 178 11.47 15.81 4.47
C THR A 178 12.55 16.06 3.43
N ASN A 179 12.56 15.28 2.34
CA ASN A 179 13.43 15.54 1.18
C ASN A 179 13.16 16.91 0.54
N GLY A 180 11.88 17.31 0.48
CA GLY A 180 11.48 18.65 0.04
C GLY A 180 12.08 19.73 0.93
N GLY A 181 12.00 19.59 2.25
CA GLY A 181 12.59 20.50 3.23
C GLY A 181 14.10 20.66 3.05
N GLU A 182 14.83 19.56 2.91
CA GLU A 182 16.28 19.56 2.68
C GLU A 182 16.66 20.21 1.35
N GLY A 183 16.08 19.72 0.25
CA GLY A 183 16.40 20.17 -1.11
C GLY A 183 16.05 21.64 -1.30
N LEU A 184 14.88 22.08 -0.82
CA LEU A 184 14.48 23.48 -0.89
C LEU A 184 15.35 24.39 -0.01
N SER A 185 15.87 23.90 1.13
CA SER A 185 16.76 24.70 2.00
C SER A 185 18.06 25.05 1.29
N ILE A 186 18.63 24.10 0.54
CA ILE A 186 19.84 24.30 -0.25
C ILE A 186 19.55 25.16 -1.46
N MET A 187 18.46 24.88 -2.16
CA MET A 187 18.04 25.69 -3.30
C MET A 187 17.84 27.15 -2.91
N ALA A 188 17.18 27.42 -1.77
CA ALA A 188 17.01 28.76 -1.23
C ALA A 188 18.35 29.44 -0.91
N ALA A 189 19.29 28.72 -0.27
CA ALA A 189 20.62 29.24 0.01
C ALA A 189 21.36 29.66 -1.27
N LEU A 190 21.37 28.80 -2.29
CA LEU A 190 22.07 29.04 -3.55
C LEU A 190 21.45 30.19 -4.35
N LEU A 191 20.13 30.24 -4.47
CA LEU A 191 19.43 31.29 -5.22
C LEU A 191 19.60 32.67 -4.58
N LEU A 192 19.68 32.72 -3.26
CA LEU A 192 19.87 33.98 -2.51
C LEU A 192 21.35 34.34 -2.32
N GLY A 193 22.29 33.52 -2.79
CA GLY A 193 23.72 33.74 -2.60
C GLY A 193 24.17 33.67 -1.13
N LEU A 194 23.43 32.92 -0.30
CA LEU A 194 23.67 32.79 1.13
C LEU A 194 24.56 31.59 1.46
N THR A 195 25.17 31.61 2.64
CA THR A 195 25.95 30.47 3.14
C THR A 195 25.06 29.23 3.27
N LEU A 196 25.57 28.08 2.81
CA LEU A 196 24.83 26.82 2.86
C LEU A 196 24.57 26.40 4.32
N PRO A 197 23.30 26.25 4.74
CA PRO A 197 22.95 25.82 6.09
C PRO A 197 23.32 24.35 6.34
N LEU A 198 23.42 23.56 5.26
CA LEU A 198 23.77 22.13 5.29
C LEU A 198 24.82 21.84 4.23
N LEU A 199 25.77 20.97 4.59
CA LEU A 199 26.75 20.43 3.66
C LEU A 199 26.20 19.16 2.98
N PRO A 200 26.73 18.77 1.81
CA PRO A 200 26.37 17.50 1.17
C PRO A 200 26.51 16.28 2.11
N LEU A 201 27.53 16.29 2.96
CA LEU A 201 27.74 15.25 3.96
C LEU A 201 26.63 15.21 5.02
N HIS A 202 26.07 16.36 5.42
CA HIS A 202 24.93 16.42 6.35
C HIS A 202 23.68 15.80 5.74
N ILE A 203 23.40 16.09 4.46
CA ILE A 203 22.26 15.54 3.73
C ILE A 203 22.40 14.02 3.60
N LEU A 204 23.60 13.55 3.26
CA LEU A 204 23.88 12.12 3.15
C LEU A 204 23.69 11.43 4.49
N TRP A 205 24.16 12.06 5.57
CA TRP A 205 23.97 11.56 6.94
C TRP A 205 22.49 11.48 7.31
N ILE A 206 21.74 12.57 7.14
CA ILE A 206 20.31 12.61 7.48
C ILE A 206 19.60 11.50 6.70
N ASN A 207 19.67 11.52 5.36
CA ASN A 207 18.96 10.54 4.54
C ASN A 207 19.32 9.09 4.88
N THR A 208 20.59 8.80 5.17
CA THR A 208 21.01 7.43 5.52
C THR A 208 20.49 7.02 6.89
N VAL A 209 20.74 7.85 7.91
CA VAL A 209 20.43 7.53 9.30
C VAL A 209 18.92 7.54 9.54
N THR A 210 18.19 8.48 8.96
CA THR A 210 16.75 8.59 9.17
C THR A 210 15.97 7.63 8.27
N ALA A 211 16.43 7.28 7.06
CA ALA A 211 15.78 6.21 6.30
C ALA A 211 15.86 4.86 7.04
N ILE A 212 17.04 4.51 7.55
CA ILE A 212 17.24 3.26 8.30
C ILE A 212 16.56 3.34 9.67
N GLY A 213 16.76 4.41 10.42
CA GLY A 213 16.33 4.55 11.81
C GLY A 213 14.87 4.94 11.98
N LEU A 214 14.28 5.68 11.04
CA LEU A 214 12.88 6.15 11.12
C LEU A 214 12.01 5.51 10.04
N GLY A 215 12.43 5.58 8.77
CA GLY A 215 11.65 5.10 7.62
C GLY A 215 11.27 3.62 7.70
N THR A 216 12.22 2.74 8.02
CA THR A 216 11.98 1.29 8.17
C THR A 216 10.96 0.97 9.27
N THR A 217 10.89 1.81 10.30
CA THR A 217 10.01 1.55 11.46
C THR A 217 8.53 1.71 11.14
N ILE A 218 8.21 2.43 10.05
CA ILE A 218 6.84 2.58 9.52
C ILE A 218 6.31 1.23 9.02
N ILE A 219 7.18 0.37 8.50
CA ILE A 219 6.81 -0.98 8.02
C ILE A 219 6.29 -1.85 9.17
N ALA A 220 6.82 -1.64 10.38
CA ALA A 220 6.43 -2.35 11.59
C ALA A 220 5.17 -1.78 12.27
N GLU A 221 4.48 -0.79 11.65
CA GLU A 221 3.18 -0.35 12.16
C GLU A 221 2.15 -1.50 12.08
N PRO A 222 1.27 -1.63 13.10
CA PRO A 222 0.22 -2.64 13.08
C PRO A 222 -0.80 -2.36 11.98
N LYS A 223 -1.44 -3.43 11.49
CA LYS A 223 -2.49 -3.36 10.48
C LYS A 223 -3.57 -2.34 10.85
N GLU A 224 -4.00 -1.55 9.88
CA GLU A 224 -5.13 -0.66 10.07
C GLU A 224 -6.42 -1.45 10.28
N LYS A 225 -7.37 -0.90 11.04
CA LYS A 225 -8.67 -1.53 11.23
C LYS A 225 -9.52 -1.30 9.98
N GLY A 226 -10.34 -2.28 9.62
CA GLY A 226 -11.32 -2.10 8.55
C GLY A 226 -10.78 -2.25 7.14
N LEU A 227 -9.60 -2.86 6.95
CA LEU A 227 -8.99 -3.06 5.63
C LEU A 227 -9.93 -3.80 4.66
N LEU A 228 -10.74 -4.75 5.17
CA LEU A 228 -11.74 -5.52 4.42
C LEU A 228 -13.17 -4.97 4.52
N HIS A 229 -13.33 -3.70 4.93
CA HIS A 229 -14.62 -3.01 5.03
C HIS A 229 -14.74 -1.79 4.11
N ARG A 230 -13.68 -1.47 3.38
CA ARG A 230 -13.65 -0.41 2.36
C ARG A 230 -13.62 -1.04 0.96
N PRO A 231 -14.17 -0.37 -0.07
CA PRO A 231 -14.09 -0.85 -1.44
C PRO A 231 -12.63 -0.87 -1.94
N PRO A 232 -12.33 -1.59 -3.05
CA PRO A 232 -11.05 -1.51 -3.72
C PRO A 232 -10.74 -0.06 -4.14
N ARG A 233 -9.46 0.31 -4.07
CA ARG A 233 -9.04 1.62 -4.57
C ARG A 233 -9.14 1.67 -6.10
N PRO A 234 -9.50 2.80 -6.72
CA PRO A 234 -9.43 2.94 -8.17
C PRO A 234 -8.00 2.74 -8.68
N ALA A 235 -7.83 2.01 -9.79
CA ALA A 235 -6.51 1.77 -10.39
C ALA A 235 -5.80 3.07 -10.82
N SER A 236 -6.59 4.06 -11.27
CA SER A 236 -6.12 5.38 -11.70
C SER A 236 -5.82 6.35 -10.56
N GLU A 237 -6.05 5.95 -9.30
CA GLU A 237 -5.82 6.82 -8.16
C GLU A 237 -4.31 7.13 -8.01
N PRO A 238 -3.89 8.41 -8.10
CA PRO A 238 -2.49 8.75 -8.00
C PRO A 238 -2.00 8.59 -6.56
N LEU A 239 -0.75 8.16 -6.43
CA LEU A 239 -0.10 7.97 -5.14
C LEU A 239 0.02 9.28 -4.34
N LEU A 240 0.19 10.42 -5.03
CA LEU A 240 0.17 11.76 -4.44
C LEU A 240 -1.22 12.37 -4.50
N GLN A 241 -2.07 11.94 -3.58
CA GLN A 241 -3.38 12.53 -3.37
C GLN A 241 -3.28 14.03 -3.03
N PRO A 242 -4.32 14.85 -3.29
CA PRO A 242 -4.31 16.28 -3.00
C PRO A 242 -3.92 16.63 -1.56
N LEU A 243 -4.29 15.79 -0.59
CA LEU A 243 -3.88 15.94 0.80
C LEU A 243 -2.36 15.80 0.97
N ILE A 244 -1.76 14.76 0.39
CA ILE A 244 -0.31 14.51 0.46
C ILE A 244 0.43 15.68 -0.18
N LYS A 245 -0.06 16.22 -1.30
CA LYS A 245 0.49 17.43 -1.94
C LYS A 245 0.43 18.67 -1.04
N LYS A 246 -0.69 18.88 -0.33
CA LYS A 246 -0.81 20.00 0.63
C LYS A 246 0.17 19.87 1.80
N LEU A 247 0.26 18.67 2.38
CA LEU A 247 1.19 18.38 3.48
C LEU A 247 2.65 18.46 3.03
N LEU A 248 2.95 18.01 1.82
CA LEU A 248 4.25 18.19 1.17
C LEU A 248 4.70 19.63 1.17
N ILE A 249 3.87 20.54 0.65
CA ILE A 249 4.21 21.95 0.57
C ILE A 249 4.33 22.56 1.97
N LEU A 250 3.36 22.30 2.84
CA LEU A 250 3.32 22.85 4.20
C LEU A 250 4.54 22.46 5.01
N VAL A 251 4.82 21.16 5.11
CA VAL A 251 5.92 20.62 5.95
C VAL A 251 7.27 21.01 5.37
N SER A 252 7.45 20.96 4.05
CA SER A 252 8.71 21.40 3.42
C SER A 252 8.99 22.87 3.73
N ILE A 253 7.99 23.75 3.62
CA ILE A 253 8.15 25.19 3.94
C ILE A 253 8.48 25.37 5.42
N MET A 254 7.82 24.65 6.33
CA MET A 254 8.12 24.73 7.77
C MET A 254 9.55 24.28 8.09
N MET A 255 10.02 23.21 7.46
CA MET A 255 11.39 22.73 7.63
C MET A 255 12.41 23.73 7.09
N VAL A 256 12.19 24.27 5.88
CA VAL A 256 13.07 25.29 5.29
C VAL A 256 13.11 26.52 6.18
N THR A 257 11.96 27.09 6.52
CA THR A 257 11.90 28.32 7.34
C THR A 257 12.50 28.10 8.71
N GLY A 258 12.16 27.00 9.40
CA GLY A 258 12.72 26.69 10.71
C GLY A 258 14.23 26.50 10.70
N ALA A 259 14.76 25.64 9.82
CA ALA A 259 16.19 25.37 9.74
C ALA A 259 16.98 26.61 9.29
N PHE A 260 16.48 27.33 8.27
CA PHE A 260 17.16 28.49 7.70
C PHE A 260 17.13 29.69 8.65
N THR A 261 16.02 29.96 9.33
CA THR A 261 15.94 31.05 10.32
C THR A 261 16.84 30.77 11.52
N LEU A 262 16.85 29.55 12.05
CA LEU A 262 17.74 29.23 13.17
C LEU A 262 19.21 29.26 12.76
N PHE A 263 19.54 28.85 11.54
CA PHE A 263 20.88 28.98 10.98
C PHE A 263 21.33 30.45 10.89
N THR A 264 20.54 31.31 10.25
CA THR A 264 20.94 32.71 10.02
C THR A 264 21.03 33.53 11.30
N LEU A 265 20.12 33.30 12.27
CA LEU A 265 20.15 34.00 13.56
C LEU A 265 21.39 33.70 14.41
N ASN A 266 21.99 32.52 14.24
CA ASN A 266 23.16 32.10 15.00
C ASN A 266 24.47 32.28 14.22
N LEU A 267 24.42 32.50 12.90
CA LEU A 267 25.61 32.56 12.05
C LEU A 267 26.62 33.62 12.48
N GLU A 268 26.14 34.82 12.80
CA GLU A 268 27.00 35.93 13.25
C GLU A 268 27.46 35.79 14.70
N ARG A 269 26.66 35.12 15.55
CA ARG A 269 26.87 35.06 17.01
C ARG A 269 27.77 33.90 17.43
N GLU A 270 27.53 32.74 16.87
CA GLU A 270 28.11 31.46 17.30
C GLU A 270 29.09 30.89 16.26
N GLY A 271 29.10 31.45 15.05
CA GLY A 271 29.90 30.97 13.93
C GLY A 271 29.24 29.86 13.11
N ILE A 272 29.92 29.46 12.04
CA ILE A 272 29.34 28.62 10.98
C ILE A 272 29.11 27.18 11.41
N GLU A 273 30.01 26.58 12.20
CA GLU A 273 29.93 25.17 12.59
C GLU A 273 28.79 24.94 13.60
N VAL A 274 28.65 25.81 14.59
CA VAL A 274 27.52 25.78 15.54
C VAL A 274 26.21 25.98 14.79
N SER A 275 26.15 26.94 13.87
CA SER A 275 24.94 27.23 13.09
C SER A 275 24.53 26.06 12.18
N ARG A 276 25.49 25.40 11.53
CA ARG A 276 25.24 24.16 10.78
C ARG A 276 24.76 23.03 11.68
N THR A 277 25.30 22.94 12.89
CA THR A 277 24.86 21.94 13.88
C THR A 277 23.45 22.20 14.36
N ILE A 278 23.04 23.47 14.50
CA ILE A 278 21.66 23.85 14.76
C ILE A 278 20.77 23.44 13.58
N ALA A 279 21.18 23.73 12.33
CA ALA A 279 20.40 23.41 11.15
C ALA A 279 20.15 21.90 10.98
N ILE A 280 21.21 21.07 11.05
CA ILE A 280 21.08 19.61 10.91
C ILE A 280 20.20 19.00 12.02
N ASN A 281 20.37 19.43 13.27
CA ASN A 281 19.53 18.96 14.39
C ASN A 281 18.09 19.43 14.27
N THR A 282 17.86 20.62 13.73
CA THR A 282 16.51 21.14 13.45
C THR A 282 15.79 20.27 12.43
N ILE A 283 16.45 19.91 11.33
CA ILE A 283 15.87 19.02 10.32
C ILE A 283 15.57 17.64 10.91
N VAL A 284 16.55 16.99 11.56
CA VAL A 284 16.36 15.66 12.14
C VAL A 284 15.20 15.64 13.15
N LEU A 285 15.09 16.67 14.00
CA LEU A 285 13.96 16.75 14.93
C LEU A 285 12.63 17.03 14.22
N PHE A 286 12.59 17.84 13.17
CA PHE A 286 11.39 17.98 12.33
C PHE A 286 10.96 16.63 11.75
N GLU A 287 11.90 15.83 11.24
CA GLU A 287 11.60 14.49 10.71
C GLU A 287 11.04 13.56 11.76
N ILE A 288 11.61 13.57 12.98
CA ILE A 288 11.14 12.77 14.11
C ILE A 288 9.73 13.20 14.53
N PHE A 289 9.48 14.50 14.70
CA PHE A 289 8.15 15.00 15.08
C PHE A 289 7.12 14.69 13.99
N TYR A 290 7.48 14.87 12.73
CA TYR A 290 6.60 14.58 11.60
C TYR A 290 6.33 13.08 11.41
N LEU A 291 7.30 12.21 11.71
CA LEU A 291 7.13 10.75 11.72
C LEU A 291 5.96 10.32 12.59
N PHE A 292 5.80 10.94 13.77
CA PHE A 292 4.65 10.66 14.63
C PHE A 292 3.34 11.04 13.95
N ASN A 293 3.26 12.15 13.22
CA ASN A 293 2.04 12.48 12.47
C ASN A 293 1.73 11.49 11.35
N SER A 294 2.76 10.95 10.71
CA SER A 294 2.62 10.02 9.57
C SER A 294 2.11 8.64 9.95
N LYS A 295 1.99 8.31 11.25
CA LYS A 295 1.38 7.05 11.74
C LYS A 295 -0.06 6.85 11.27
N SER A 296 -0.80 7.94 11.14
CA SER A 296 -2.16 7.92 10.62
C SER A 296 -2.41 9.16 9.78
N ILE A 297 -2.92 8.95 8.58
CA ILE A 297 -3.26 10.02 7.65
C ILE A 297 -4.50 10.78 8.15
N ASP A 298 -5.47 10.06 8.73
CA ASP A 298 -6.80 10.59 9.02
C ASP A 298 -7.16 10.65 10.51
N GLU A 299 -6.54 9.83 11.35
CA GLU A 299 -6.81 9.81 12.79
C GLU A 299 -5.81 10.64 13.58
N HIS A 300 -6.28 11.16 14.71
CA HIS A 300 -5.43 11.79 15.71
C HIS A 300 -4.48 10.77 16.34
N VAL A 301 -3.20 11.11 16.38
CA VAL A 301 -2.16 10.15 16.78
C VAL A 301 -2.01 10.05 18.30
N PHE A 302 -2.59 10.99 19.07
CA PHE A 302 -2.41 11.08 20.53
C PHE A 302 -2.64 9.76 21.29
N LYS A 303 -3.58 8.91 20.86
CA LYS A 303 -3.84 7.61 21.50
C LYS A 303 -2.87 6.48 21.09
N LYS A 304 -2.12 6.63 20.00
CA LYS A 304 -1.26 5.60 19.39
C LYS A 304 0.23 5.98 19.33
N LEU A 305 0.60 7.16 19.85
CA LEU A 305 1.96 7.72 19.81
C LEU A 305 3.06 6.71 20.21
N LEU A 306 2.83 5.93 21.27
CA LEU A 306 3.85 5.02 21.84
C LEU A 306 3.63 3.53 21.53
N LYS A 307 2.65 3.18 20.67
CA LYS A 307 2.28 1.78 20.45
C LYS A 307 3.33 0.99 19.66
N ASN A 308 3.95 1.62 18.66
CA ASN A 308 4.99 1.01 17.84
C ASN A 308 6.36 1.12 18.55
N LYS A 309 6.78 0.03 19.21
CA LYS A 309 8.05 -0.04 19.94
C LYS A 309 9.26 0.05 19.01
N PHE A 310 9.18 -0.48 17.79
CA PHE A 310 10.26 -0.39 16.80
C PHE A 310 10.51 1.06 16.38
N MET A 311 9.45 1.85 16.22
CA MET A 311 9.60 3.28 15.96
C MET A 311 10.25 4.03 17.12
N LEU A 312 9.89 3.73 18.37
CA LEU A 312 10.54 4.34 19.52
C LEU A 312 12.03 3.97 19.62
N LEU A 313 12.36 2.71 19.36
CA LEU A 313 13.74 2.24 19.29
C LEU A 313 14.50 2.97 18.17
N GLY A 314 13.89 3.10 16.99
CA GLY A 314 14.45 3.83 15.86
C GLY A 314 14.74 5.29 16.18
N VAL A 315 13.77 6.01 16.76
CA VAL A 315 13.94 7.39 17.24
C VAL A 315 15.08 7.47 18.27
N ALA A 316 15.15 6.54 19.22
CA ALA A 316 16.22 6.51 20.21
C ALA A 316 17.61 6.31 19.58
N ILE A 317 17.71 5.43 18.58
CA ILE A 317 18.95 5.20 17.82
C ILE A 317 19.35 6.48 17.06
N VAL A 318 18.42 7.10 16.34
CA VAL A 318 18.68 8.35 15.59
C VAL A 318 19.12 9.46 16.52
N ILE A 319 18.43 9.68 17.65
CA ILE A 319 18.84 10.68 18.64
C ILE A 319 20.24 10.36 19.19
N SER A 320 20.54 9.10 19.50
CA SER A 320 21.86 8.71 20.02
C SER A 320 22.98 8.98 19.01
N LEU A 321 22.77 8.63 17.73
CA LEU A 321 23.69 8.95 16.63
C LEU A 321 23.82 10.46 16.42
N GLN A 322 22.73 11.19 16.61
CA GLN A 322 22.74 12.64 16.48
C GLN A 322 23.51 13.34 17.61
N MET A 323 23.43 12.80 18.83
CA MET A 323 24.25 13.25 19.95
C MET A 323 25.73 12.94 19.71
N LEU A 324 26.05 11.79 19.08
CA LEU A 324 27.41 11.44 18.71
C LEU A 324 28.00 12.49 17.74
N ILE A 325 27.31 12.83 16.65
CA ILE A 325 27.83 13.83 15.69
C ILE A 325 27.83 15.27 16.23
N THR A 326 27.13 15.54 17.34
CA THR A 326 27.07 16.89 17.93
C THR A 326 28.18 17.09 18.95
N TYR A 327 28.54 16.07 19.72
CA TYR A 327 29.44 16.21 20.87
C TYR A 327 30.76 15.45 20.76
N ASP A 328 30.88 14.47 19.85
CA ASP A 328 32.15 13.78 19.64
C ASP A 328 33.13 14.65 18.83
N PRO A 329 34.34 14.97 19.34
CA PRO A 329 35.29 15.82 18.63
C PRO A 329 35.78 15.24 17.28
N GLY A 330 35.87 13.92 17.17
CA GLY A 330 36.25 13.25 15.94
C GLY A 330 35.17 13.41 14.86
N ALA A 331 33.92 13.16 15.23
CA ALA A 331 32.77 13.40 14.36
C ALA A 331 32.66 14.89 13.97
N ASN A 332 32.83 15.81 14.92
CA ASN A 332 32.78 17.25 14.68
C ASN A 332 33.77 17.71 13.61
N THR A 333 34.98 17.13 13.60
CA THR A 333 36.01 17.43 12.60
C THR A 333 35.60 16.96 11.20
N VAL A 334 34.99 15.77 11.08
CA VAL A 334 34.57 15.18 9.80
C VAL A 334 33.31 15.86 9.26
N PHE A 335 32.34 16.12 10.14
CA PHE A 335 31.04 16.67 9.77
C PHE A 335 31.00 18.20 9.81
N HIS A 336 32.07 18.89 10.21
CA HIS A 336 32.06 20.35 10.42
C HIS A 336 30.91 20.80 11.34
N THR A 337 30.77 20.08 12.46
CA THR A 337 29.77 20.32 13.52
C THR A 337 30.46 20.77 14.81
N ALA A 338 29.69 21.33 15.73
CA ALA A 338 30.17 21.87 16.99
C ALA A 338 29.14 21.62 18.11
N PRO A 339 29.58 21.48 19.38
CA PRO A 339 28.69 21.18 20.48
C PRO A 339 27.64 22.27 20.71
N LEU A 340 26.42 21.85 21.05
CA LEU A 340 25.30 22.75 21.30
C LEU A 340 25.06 22.94 22.80
N THR A 341 24.60 24.13 23.16
CA THR A 341 24.14 24.44 24.52
C THR A 341 22.72 23.92 24.77
N PRO A 342 22.32 23.69 26.04
CA PRO A 342 20.94 23.31 26.36
C PRO A 342 19.89 24.34 25.90
N ALA A 343 20.25 25.63 25.88
CA ALA A 343 19.37 26.69 25.41
C ALA A 343 19.10 26.58 23.89
N GLN A 344 20.15 26.28 23.10
CA GLN A 344 20.00 26.03 21.67
C GLN A 344 19.13 24.80 21.42
N TRP A 345 19.33 23.70 22.17
CA TRP A 345 18.45 22.53 22.08
C TRP A 345 16.99 22.84 22.38
N ALA A 346 16.70 23.65 23.40
CA ALA A 346 15.33 24.04 23.73
C ALA A 346 14.65 24.78 22.58
N VAL A 347 15.38 25.70 21.92
CA VAL A 347 14.88 26.43 20.75
C VAL A 347 14.65 25.49 19.57
N ILE A 348 15.59 24.58 19.29
CA ILE A 348 15.46 23.59 18.22
C ILE A 348 14.22 22.72 18.44
N ILE A 349 14.04 22.18 19.66
CA ILE A 349 12.89 21.34 20.00
C ILE A 349 11.58 22.12 19.86
N LEU A 350 11.54 23.37 20.33
CA LEU A 350 10.36 24.22 20.23
C LEU A 350 9.96 24.43 18.76
N VAL A 351 10.91 24.84 17.92
CA VAL A 351 10.68 25.08 16.49
C VAL A 351 10.32 23.78 15.77
N ALA A 352 11.04 22.70 16.00
CA ALA A 352 10.79 21.41 15.35
C ALA A 352 9.43 20.82 15.75
N SER A 353 9.02 20.94 17.01
CA SER A 353 7.72 20.44 17.49
C SER A 353 6.52 21.14 16.86
N SER A 354 6.71 22.34 16.29
CA SER A 354 5.65 23.08 15.62
C SER A 354 5.01 22.31 14.46
N VAL A 355 5.78 21.48 13.74
CA VAL A 355 5.23 20.65 12.64
C VAL A 355 4.19 19.68 13.17
N PHE A 356 4.44 19.10 14.36
CA PHE A 356 3.55 18.12 14.95
C PHE A 356 2.19 18.72 15.28
N PHE A 357 2.19 19.87 15.95
CA PHE A 357 0.96 20.57 16.31
C PHE A 357 0.22 21.11 15.09
N THR A 358 0.95 21.61 14.09
CA THR A 358 0.35 22.18 12.87
C THR A 358 -0.33 21.10 12.02
N VAL A 359 0.31 19.93 11.87
CA VAL A 359 -0.26 18.80 11.13
C VAL A 359 -1.46 18.21 11.87
N GLU A 360 -1.39 18.03 13.19
CA GLU A 360 -2.56 17.57 13.97
C GLU A 360 -3.72 18.57 13.92
N PHE A 361 -3.44 19.87 13.96
CA PHE A 361 -4.46 20.91 13.80
C PHE A 361 -5.12 20.86 12.42
N THR A 362 -4.32 20.62 11.37
CA THR A 362 -4.84 20.43 10.00
C THR A 362 -5.78 19.23 9.92
N LYS A 363 -5.42 18.10 10.55
CA LYS A 363 -6.30 16.92 10.66
C LYS A 363 -7.59 17.24 11.41
N TYR A 364 -7.50 17.99 12.52
CA TYR A 364 -8.65 18.39 13.34
C TYR A 364 -9.65 19.24 12.55
N ILE A 365 -9.17 20.27 11.84
CA ILE A 365 -10.03 21.09 10.98
C ILE A 365 -10.71 20.21 9.94
N ARG A 366 -9.94 19.36 9.24
CA ARG A 366 -10.49 18.53 8.17
C ARG A 366 -11.62 17.62 8.67
N LYS A 367 -11.47 16.99 9.83
CA LYS A 367 -12.49 16.11 10.43
C LYS A 367 -13.73 16.84 10.95
N ARG A 368 -13.64 18.15 11.16
CA ARG A 368 -14.77 18.98 11.63
C ARG A 368 -15.60 19.55 10.47
N TYR A 369 -14.97 19.75 9.32
CA TYR A 369 -15.60 20.40 8.14
C TYR A 369 -15.84 19.45 6.96
N HIS A 370 -15.34 18.21 7.04
CA HIS A 370 -15.64 17.07 6.17
C HIS A 370 -15.97 15.87 7.04
#